data_AF-A0A9D4VX56-F1
#
_entry.id   AF-A0A9D4VX56-F1
#
_cell.length_a   1.000
_cell.length_b   1.000
_cell.length_c   1.000
_cell.angle_alpha   90.00
_cell.angle_beta   90.00
_cell.angle_gamma   90.00
#
_symmetry.space_group_name_H-M   'P 1'
#
loop_
_entity.id
_entity.type
_entity.pdbx_description
1 polymer ?
#
loop_
_entity_poly.entity_id
_entity_poly.type
_entity_poly.pdbx_seq_one_letter_code
_entity_poly.pdbx_strand_id
1 'polypeptide(L)'
;MVLNPIEYNDPSPSPNFEFHVFEAEEESGVEVSDELSRLLEQDEKTIQPFEEQVELVNLGSEDDVKEVKIGSRLYMPGLDSEIVEHRLSLKPECPPVKQKLRRTHPDMAVKIKEEVRKQIDIGFLVTAEYPQWVANIVPVLTKDGKVHMCVDYRDLNKASP
;
A
#
# COMPACT_ATOMS: atom_id res chain seq x y z
N MET A 1 41.75 15.24 42.44
CA MET A 1 41.31 13.85 42.24
C MET A 1 41.20 13.64 40.75
N VAL A 2 42.10 12.82 40.17
CA VAL A 2 42.15 12.55 38.74
C VAL A 2 41.36 11.26 38.52
N LEU A 3 40.32 11.29 37.69
CA LEU A 3 39.56 10.10 37.32
C LEU A 3 40.31 9.40 36.19
N ASN A 4 40.77 8.17 36.44
CA ASN A 4 41.33 7.31 35.39
C ASN A 4 40.18 6.70 34.55
N PRO A 5 40.36 6.52 33.22
CA PRO A 5 39.36 5.88 32.39
C PRO A 5 39.20 4.40 32.75
N ILE A 6 37.96 3.91 32.77
CA ILE A 6 37.64 2.49 32.93
C ILE A 6 37.75 1.82 31.56
N GLU A 7 38.78 1.00 31.35
CA GLU A 7 38.87 0.12 30.19
C GLU A 7 37.94 -1.08 30.40
N TYR A 8 36.89 -1.17 29.57
CA TYR A 8 36.06 -2.37 29.47
C TYR A 8 36.74 -3.35 28.52
N ASN A 9 37.41 -4.37 29.07
CA ASN A 9 37.95 -5.49 28.31
C ASN A 9 36.86 -6.58 28.24
N ASP A 10 36.05 -6.57 27.18
CA ASP A 10 35.06 -7.62 26.89
C ASP A 10 35.76 -8.76 26.11
N PRO A 11 35.87 -9.99 26.64
CA PRO A 11 36.61 -11.08 26.00
C PRO A 11 35.79 -11.84 24.96
N SER A 12 34.77 -11.22 24.36
CA SER A 12 33.97 -11.89 23.33
C SER A 12 34.83 -12.14 22.08
N PRO A 13 35.06 -13.41 21.67
CA PRO A 13 35.86 -13.68 20.48
C PRO A 13 35.11 -13.15 19.25
N SER A 14 35.82 -12.46 18.37
CA SER A 14 35.27 -11.97 17.11
C SER A 14 34.70 -13.13 16.30
N PRO A 15 33.53 -12.98 15.65
CA PRO A 15 32.95 -14.06 14.86
C PRO A 15 33.92 -14.47 13.74
N ASN A 16 34.26 -15.75 13.70
CA ASN A 16 35.11 -16.30 12.64
C ASN A 16 34.28 -16.47 11.36
N PHE A 17 34.51 -15.60 10.37
CA PHE A 17 33.84 -15.62 9.06
C PHE A 17 34.50 -16.57 8.04
N GLU A 18 35.41 -17.44 8.48
CA GLU A 18 36.20 -18.30 7.59
C GLU A 18 35.53 -19.65 7.26
N PHE A 19 34.29 -19.88 7.70
CA PHE A 19 33.52 -21.06 7.32
C PHE A 19 32.41 -20.71 6.33
N HIS A 20 32.49 -21.29 5.13
CA HIS A 20 31.38 -21.38 4.19
C HIS A 20 30.25 -22.17 4.84
N VAL A 21 29.20 -21.48 5.28
CA VAL A 21 27.92 -22.12 5.57
C VAL A 21 27.31 -22.52 4.22
N PHE A 22 26.80 -23.75 4.12
CA PHE A 22 26.13 -24.40 2.99
C PHE A 22 26.99 -25.34 2.13
N GLU A 23 27.15 -26.57 2.59
CA GLU A 23 26.79 -27.73 1.77
C GLU A 23 25.40 -28.19 2.25
N ALA A 24 24.39 -28.06 1.40
CA ALA A 24 23.07 -28.64 1.65
C ALA A 24 23.07 -30.03 1.02
N GLU A 25 23.07 -31.08 1.83
CA GLU A 25 22.74 -32.41 1.35
C GLU A 25 21.24 -32.43 0.99
N GLU A 26 20.89 -32.73 -0.26
CA GLU A 26 19.51 -33.03 -0.64
C GLU A 26 19.12 -34.35 0.02
N GLU A 27 18.54 -34.29 1.22
CA GLU A 27 17.92 -35.44 1.85
C GLU A 27 16.58 -35.72 1.14
N SER A 28 16.64 -36.59 0.13
CA SER A 28 15.45 -37.06 -0.58
C SER A 28 14.58 -37.91 0.34
N GLY A 29 13.40 -37.41 0.70
CA GLY A 29 12.31 -38.23 1.24
C GLY A 29 11.77 -37.85 2.62
N VAL A 30 11.64 -36.56 2.96
CA VAL A 30 10.90 -36.17 4.17
C VAL A 30 9.40 -36.40 3.93
N GLU A 31 8.88 -37.49 4.49
CA GLU A 31 7.46 -37.80 4.50
C GLU A 31 6.74 -36.71 5.30
N VAL A 32 5.83 -36.00 4.64
CA VAL A 32 5.10 -34.88 5.23
C VAL A 32 4.26 -35.42 6.39
N SER A 33 4.53 -34.96 7.61
CA SER A 33 3.76 -35.34 8.81
C SER A 33 2.26 -35.14 8.57
N ASP A 34 1.42 -36.06 9.06
CA ASP A 34 -0.05 -35.97 9.00
C ASP A 34 -0.57 -34.60 9.48
N GLU A 35 0.15 -33.95 10.38
CA GLU A 35 -0.16 -32.61 10.88
C GLU A 35 0.06 -31.51 9.83
N LEU A 36 1.15 -31.61 9.05
CA LEU A 36 1.40 -30.73 7.91
C LEU A 36 0.39 -30.95 6.77
N SER A 37 0.01 -32.20 6.52
CA SER A 37 -1.03 -32.52 5.53
C SER A 37 -2.38 -31.91 5.92
N ARG A 38 -2.75 -31.95 7.22
CA ARG A 38 -3.98 -31.33 7.72
C ARG A 38 -3.95 -29.80 7.66
N LEU A 39 -2.79 -29.18 7.91
CA LEU A 39 -2.61 -27.74 7.78
C LEU A 39 -2.77 -27.29 6.32
N LEU A 40 -2.20 -28.05 5.37
CA LEU A 40 -2.34 -27.78 3.94
C LEU A 40 -3.80 -27.93 3.46
N GLU A 41 -4.52 -28.97 3.90
CA GLU A 41 -5.96 -29.14 3.60
C GLU A 41 -6.84 -28.04 4.22
N GLN A 42 -6.42 -27.47 5.36
CA GLN A 42 -7.13 -26.37 6.02
C GLN A 42 -6.88 -25.05 5.29
N ASP A 43 -5.67 -24.82 4.79
CA ASP A 43 -5.32 -23.63 3.99
C ASP A 43 -5.92 -23.67 2.58
N GLU A 44 -6.08 -24.86 1.97
CA GLU A 44 -6.76 -25.01 0.67
C GLU A 44 -8.23 -24.56 0.71
N LYS A 45 -8.88 -24.66 1.87
CA LYS A 45 -10.29 -24.25 2.06
C LYS A 45 -10.49 -22.73 2.18
N THR A 46 -9.42 -21.92 2.11
CA THR A 46 -9.50 -20.48 2.41
C THR A 46 -9.13 -19.57 1.25
N ILE A 47 -9.03 -20.08 0.01
CA ILE A 47 -8.89 -19.24 -1.18
C ILE A 47 -9.83 -19.72 -2.28
N GLN A 48 -11.13 -19.50 -2.09
CA GLN A 48 -12.01 -19.39 -3.25
C GLN A 48 -11.72 -18.05 -3.93
N PRO A 49 -11.72 -17.97 -5.28
CA PRO A 49 -11.77 -16.69 -5.97
C PRO A 49 -12.98 -15.93 -5.44
N PHE A 50 -12.75 -14.83 -4.76
CA PHE A 50 -13.84 -13.96 -4.31
C PHE A 50 -14.60 -13.49 -5.55
N GLU A 51 -15.87 -13.87 -5.66
CA GLU A 51 -16.74 -13.40 -6.75
C GLU A 51 -17.19 -11.99 -6.39
N GLU A 52 -16.62 -11.01 -7.10
CA GLU A 52 -16.79 -9.59 -6.84
C GLU A 52 -18.24 -9.15 -7.11
N GLN A 53 -18.83 -8.38 -6.19
CA GLN A 53 -20.14 -7.76 -6.45
C GLN A 53 -19.93 -6.62 -7.45
N VAL A 54 -20.38 -6.82 -8.69
CA VAL A 54 -20.28 -5.83 -9.77
C VAL A 54 -21.62 -5.11 -9.92
N GLU A 55 -21.61 -3.78 -9.80
CA GLU A 55 -22.77 -2.95 -10.14
C GLU A 55 -22.69 -2.48 -11.60
N LEU A 56 -23.81 -2.61 -12.32
CA LEU A 56 -23.96 -2.13 -13.70
C LEU A 56 -24.71 -0.80 -13.70
N VAL A 57 -24.08 0.25 -14.22
CA VAL A 57 -24.68 1.58 -14.33
C VAL A 57 -24.70 2.03 -15.78
N ASN A 58 -25.88 2.41 -16.29
CA ASN A 58 -26.02 3.05 -17.60
C ASN A 58 -25.78 4.56 -17.47
N LEU A 59 -24.72 5.07 -18.09
CA LEU A 59 -24.37 6.49 -18.15
C LEU A 59 -24.86 7.19 -19.42
N GLY A 60 -25.56 6.47 -20.29
CA GLY A 60 -26.09 6.94 -21.56
C GLY A 60 -27.59 7.23 -21.54
N SER A 61 -28.16 7.54 -22.71
CA SER A 61 -29.61 7.65 -22.91
C SER A 61 -30.22 6.30 -23.30
N GLU A 62 -31.55 6.20 -23.38
CA GLU A 62 -32.23 4.98 -23.84
C GLU A 62 -31.80 4.55 -25.26
N ASP A 63 -31.36 5.50 -26.09
CA ASP A 63 -30.93 5.27 -27.47
C ASP A 63 -29.40 5.05 -27.64
N ASP A 64 -28.58 5.41 -26.65
CA ASP A 64 -27.11 5.26 -26.64
C ASP A 64 -26.64 4.79 -25.26
N VAL A 65 -26.89 3.51 -24.97
CA VAL A 65 -26.61 2.89 -23.67
C VAL A 65 -25.09 2.76 -23.46
N LYS A 66 -24.60 3.32 -22.34
CA LYS A 66 -23.19 3.23 -21.94
C LYS A 66 -23.09 2.56 -20.59
N GLU A 67 -23.03 1.23 -20.63
CA GLU A 67 -22.92 0.40 -19.44
C GLU A 67 -21.49 0.39 -18.90
N VAL A 68 -21.35 0.72 -17.62
CA VAL A 68 -20.09 0.64 -16.89
C VAL A 68 -20.26 -0.35 -15.74
N LYS A 69 -19.32 -1.31 -15.65
CA LYS A 69 -19.19 -2.28 -14.56
C LYS A 69 -18.23 -1.72 -13.51
N ILE A 70 -18.69 -1.56 -12.28
CA ILE A 70 -17.89 -1.00 -11.19
C ILE A 70 -17.55 -2.13 -10.19
N GLY A 71 -16.25 -2.35 -9.96
CA GLY A 71 -15.67 -3.33 -9.03
C GLY A 71 -14.33 -2.84 -8.42
N SER A 72 -13.87 -3.48 -7.34
CA SER A 72 -12.72 -3.17 -6.46
C SER A 72 -11.33 -3.31 -7.10
N ARG A 73 -11.21 -3.92 -8.28
CA ARG A 73 -10.11 -3.61 -9.21
C ARG A 73 -10.68 -2.73 -10.29
N LEU A 74 -10.20 -1.49 -10.44
CA LEU A 74 -10.41 -0.68 -11.65
C LEU A 74 -9.66 -1.31 -12.85
N TYR A 75 -9.83 -2.61 -13.08
CA TYR A 75 -9.65 -3.19 -14.38
C TYR A 75 -10.82 -2.66 -15.19
N MET A 76 -10.54 -1.69 -16.05
CA MET A 76 -11.48 -1.25 -17.07
C MET A 76 -11.18 -2.06 -18.34
N PRO A 77 -11.71 -3.30 -18.50
CA PRO A 77 -11.52 -4.07 -19.72
C PRO A 77 -12.06 -3.27 -20.90
N GLY A 78 -11.19 -2.92 -21.83
CA GLY A 78 -11.54 -2.14 -23.02
C GLY A 78 -11.01 -0.71 -23.03
N LEU A 79 -10.36 -0.24 -21.96
CA LEU A 79 -9.58 0.99 -21.98
C LEU A 79 -8.09 0.65 -22.05
N ASP A 80 -7.42 1.22 -23.05
CA ASP A 80 -5.99 1.06 -23.25
C ASP A 80 -5.24 1.60 -22.01
N SER A 81 -4.31 0.82 -21.47
CA SER A 81 -3.45 1.23 -20.36
C SER A 81 -2.70 2.52 -20.65
N GLU A 82 -2.37 2.80 -21.92
CA GLU A 82 -1.73 4.07 -22.32
C GLU A 82 -2.65 5.29 -22.13
N ILE A 83 -3.96 5.09 -22.15
CA ILE A 83 -4.96 6.16 -21.91
C ILE A 83 -5.19 6.37 -20.41
N VAL A 84 -5.09 5.30 -19.61
CA VAL A 84 -5.49 5.31 -18.19
C VAL A 84 -4.32 5.63 -17.25
N GLU A 85 -3.08 5.31 -17.63
CA GLU A 85 -1.90 5.60 -16.81
C GLU A 85 -1.34 7.00 -17.10
N HIS A 86 -1.48 7.91 -16.15
CA HIS A 86 -0.79 9.20 -16.21
C HIS A 86 0.56 9.15 -15.50
N ARG A 87 1.65 9.36 -16.25
CA ARG A 87 3.00 9.50 -15.70
C ARG A 87 3.34 10.95 -15.45
N LEU A 88 3.50 11.31 -14.18
CA LEU A 88 3.93 12.65 -13.81
C LEU A 88 5.45 12.80 -14.07
N SER A 89 5.80 13.73 -14.96
CA SER A 89 7.21 14.10 -15.17
C SER A 89 7.68 14.96 -14.00
N LEU A 90 8.77 14.59 -13.35
CA LEU A 90 9.37 15.35 -12.25
C LEU A 90 10.75 15.86 -12.64
N LYS A 91 11.09 17.06 -12.17
CA LYS A 91 12.42 17.67 -12.30
C LYS A 91 13.44 16.82 -11.52
N PRO A 92 14.52 16.33 -12.15
CA PRO A 92 15.48 15.45 -11.49
C PRO A 92 16.24 16.13 -10.36
N GLU A 93 16.29 17.47 -10.35
CA GLU A 93 16.93 18.26 -9.29
C GLU A 93 16.07 18.38 -8.01
N CYS A 94 14.80 17.97 -8.07
CA CYS A 94 13.85 18.08 -6.96
C CYS A 94 13.81 16.77 -6.16
N PRO A 95 14.33 16.74 -4.91
CA PRO A 95 14.31 15.52 -4.10
C PRO A 95 12.89 15.18 -3.62
N PRO A 96 12.58 13.89 -3.38
CA PRO A 96 11.31 13.49 -2.79
C PRO A 96 11.02 14.10 -1.42
N VAL A 97 9.77 14.51 -1.21
CA VAL A 97 9.33 15.13 0.05
C VAL A 97 8.33 14.23 0.77
N LYS A 98 8.60 13.96 2.05
CA LYS A 98 7.64 13.35 2.97
C LYS A 98 7.09 14.40 3.92
N GLN A 99 5.89 14.89 3.64
CA GLN A 99 5.24 15.89 4.48
C GLN A 99 4.95 15.32 5.88
N LYS A 100 5.22 16.13 6.90
CA LYS A 100 4.89 15.79 8.28
C LYS A 100 3.36 15.72 8.45
N LEU A 101 2.88 14.65 9.07
CA LEU A 101 1.47 14.48 9.39
C LEU A 101 0.94 15.66 10.21
N ARG A 102 -0.20 16.22 9.78
CA ARG A 102 -0.89 17.29 10.50
C ARG A 102 -1.76 16.70 11.62
N ARG A 103 -1.86 17.43 12.73
CA ARG A 103 -2.81 17.10 13.79
C ARG A 103 -4.23 17.36 13.27
N THR A 104 -5.08 16.36 13.39
CA THR A 104 -6.48 16.43 13.00
C THR A 104 -7.36 16.26 14.23
N HIS A 105 -8.47 16.99 14.29
CA HIS A 105 -9.44 16.83 15.37
C HIS A 105 -10.01 15.40 15.35
N PRO A 106 -10.23 14.73 16.51
CA PRO A 106 -10.70 13.35 16.56
C PRO A 106 -11.94 13.09 15.70
N ASP A 107 -12.96 13.94 15.80
CA ASP A 107 -14.20 13.80 15.02
C ASP A 107 -13.97 13.83 13.51
N MET A 108 -13.02 14.66 13.06
CA MET A 108 -12.64 14.74 11.64
C MET A 108 -11.84 13.50 11.23
N ALA A 109 -10.96 13.00 12.11
CA ALA A 109 -10.17 11.81 11.83
C ALA A 109 -11.05 10.56 11.61
N VAL A 110 -12.16 10.44 12.34
CA VAL A 110 -13.15 9.37 12.13
C VAL A 110 -13.75 9.46 10.73
N LYS A 111 -14.24 10.65 10.32
CA LYS A 111 -14.82 10.85 8.99
C LYS A 111 -13.82 10.62 7.85
N ILE A 112 -12.57 11.06 8.02
CA ILE A 112 -11.49 10.79 7.03
C ILE A 112 -11.28 9.28 6.90
N LYS A 113 -11.23 8.55 8.03
CA LYS A 113 -11.00 7.11 8.01
C LYS A 113 -12.12 6.35 7.28
N GLU A 114 -13.38 6.77 7.47
CA GLU A 114 -14.53 6.20 6.76
C GLU A 114 -14.43 6.43 5.26
N GLU A 115 -14.11 7.66 4.82
CA GLU A 115 -13.97 8.00 3.40
C GLU A 115 -12.77 7.28 2.75
N VAL A 116 -11.62 7.21 3.43
CA VAL A 116 -10.45 6.45 2.96
C VAL A 116 -10.81 4.98 2.74
N ARG A 117 -11.50 4.36 3.71
CA ARG A 117 -11.91 2.95 3.60
C ARG A 117 -12.82 2.74 2.40
N LYS A 118 -13.84 3.57 2.25
CA LYS A 118 -14.73 3.53 1.09
C LYS A 118 -13.95 3.60 -0.22
N GLN A 119 -12.96 4.50 -0.32
CA GLN A 119 -12.14 4.63 -1.52
C GLN A 119 -11.20 3.44 -1.77
N ILE A 120 -10.75 2.75 -0.71
CA ILE A 120 -10.00 1.48 -0.84
C ILE A 120 -10.94 0.35 -1.28
N ASP A 121 -12.13 0.25 -0.68
CA ASP A 121 -13.09 -0.82 -0.95
C ASP A 121 -13.58 -0.77 -2.41
N ILE A 122 -13.74 0.42 -2.99
CA ILE A 122 -14.08 0.60 -4.42
C ILE A 122 -12.85 0.51 -5.35
N GLY A 123 -11.64 0.29 -4.83
CA GLY A 123 -10.42 0.18 -5.63
C GLY A 123 -9.83 1.47 -6.16
N PHE A 124 -10.26 2.64 -5.66
CA PHE A 124 -9.73 3.95 -6.06
C PHE A 124 -8.38 4.26 -5.39
N LEU A 125 -8.22 3.84 -4.13
CA LEU A 125 -6.97 3.96 -3.38
C LEU A 125 -6.34 2.58 -3.16
N VAL A 126 -5.01 2.51 -3.25
CA VAL A 126 -4.21 1.32 -2.97
C VAL A 126 -3.13 1.67 -1.96
N THR A 127 -2.77 0.72 -1.09
CA THR A 127 -1.67 0.90 -0.15
C THR A 127 -0.34 0.87 -0.89
N ALA A 128 0.48 1.91 -0.70
CA ALA A 128 1.83 1.97 -1.22
C ALA A 128 2.85 1.53 -0.16
N GLU A 129 3.76 0.64 -0.53
CA GLU A 129 4.88 0.22 0.32
C GLU A 129 6.06 1.17 0.16
N TYR A 130 6.63 1.62 1.27
CA TYR A 130 7.83 2.47 1.32
C TYR A 130 7.81 3.70 0.38
N PRO A 131 6.76 4.54 0.41
CA PRO A 131 6.67 5.66 -0.52
C PRO A 131 7.80 6.67 -0.31
N GLN A 132 8.39 7.14 -1.42
CA GLN A 132 9.39 8.21 -1.39
C GLN A 132 8.75 9.60 -1.21
N TRP A 133 7.57 9.79 -1.78
CA TRP A 133 6.76 11.01 -1.66
C TRP A 133 5.56 10.77 -0.73
N VAL A 134 5.31 11.69 0.20
CA VAL A 134 4.13 11.64 1.07
C VAL A 134 3.52 13.04 1.14
N ALA A 135 2.25 13.16 0.74
CA ALA A 135 1.48 14.38 0.84
C ALA A 135 0.39 14.25 1.92
N ASN A 136 0.09 15.35 2.60
CA ASN A 136 -0.96 15.40 3.60
C ASN A 136 -2.35 15.46 2.96
N ILE A 137 -3.30 14.79 3.60
CA ILE A 137 -4.72 14.96 3.30
C ILE A 137 -5.21 16.26 3.95
N VAL A 138 -6.03 17.00 3.21
CA VAL A 138 -6.73 18.21 3.63
C VAL A 138 -8.23 17.91 3.56
N PRO A 139 -8.88 17.61 4.70
CA PRO A 139 -10.31 17.39 4.71
C PRO A 139 -11.04 18.72 4.47
N VAL A 140 -11.99 18.70 3.54
CA VAL A 140 -12.86 19.85 3.23
C VAL A 140 -14.28 19.49 3.60
N LEU A 141 -14.91 20.32 4.43
CA LEU A 141 -16.32 20.15 4.77
C LEU A 141 -17.18 20.75 3.66
N THR A 142 -18.09 19.93 3.14
CA THR A 142 -19.13 20.40 2.22
C THR A 142 -20.31 21.02 2.98
N LYS A 143 -21.17 21.75 2.27
CA LYS A 143 -22.40 22.33 2.84
C LYS A 143 -23.32 21.27 3.44
N ASP A 144 -23.28 20.05 2.91
CA ASP A 144 -24.09 18.92 3.36
C ASP A 144 -23.51 18.21 4.60
N GLY A 145 -22.41 18.72 5.16
CA GLY A 145 -21.74 18.12 6.33
C GLY A 145 -20.87 16.90 6.01
N LYS A 146 -20.78 16.49 4.73
CA LYS A 146 -19.87 15.45 4.24
C LYS A 146 -18.43 15.98 4.14
N VAL A 147 -17.46 15.09 4.31
CA VAL A 147 -16.03 15.40 4.14
C VAL A 147 -15.60 15.01 2.73
N HIS A 148 -14.97 15.93 2.02
CA HIS A 148 -14.24 15.66 0.78
C HIS A 148 -12.74 15.61 1.10
N MET A 149 -12.07 14.57 0.63
CA MET A 149 -10.63 14.43 0.77
C MET A 149 -9.91 15.19 -0.33
N CYS A 150 -9.17 16.24 0.03
CA CYS A 150 -8.19 16.86 -0.86
C CYS A 150 -6.78 16.45 -0.45
N VAL A 151 -5.81 16.59 -1.35
CA VAL A 151 -4.40 16.28 -1.08
C VAL A 151 -3.56 17.53 -1.32
N ASP A 152 -2.62 17.81 -0.42
CA ASP A 152 -1.73 18.96 -0.48
C ASP A 152 -0.53 18.69 -1.42
N TYR A 153 -0.77 18.83 -2.72
CA TYR A 153 0.24 18.60 -3.76
C TYR A 153 1.25 19.74 -3.91
N ARG A 154 1.34 20.72 -3.00
CA ARG A 154 2.21 21.89 -3.19
C ARG A 154 3.67 21.53 -3.44
N ASP A 155 4.22 20.52 -2.75
CA ASP A 155 5.61 20.11 -2.96
C ASP A 155 5.79 19.31 -4.25
N LEU A 156 4.80 18.48 -4.61
CA LEU A 156 4.78 17.75 -5.87
C LEU A 156 4.68 18.71 -7.07
N ASN A 157 3.82 19.72 -6.99
CA ASN A 157 3.61 20.71 -8.04
C ASN A 157 4.86 21.56 -8.30
N LYS A 158 5.69 21.83 -7.28
CA LYS A 158 6.99 22.51 -7.47
C LYS A 158 7.98 21.65 -8.25
N ALA A 159 7.89 20.33 -8.09
CA ALA A 159 8.74 19.36 -8.77
C ALA A 159 8.25 19.03 -10.19
N SER A 160 7.02 19.39 -10.55
CA SER A 160 6.50 19.27 -11.92
C SER A 160 7.08 20.38 -12.83
N PRO A 161 7.37 20.09 -14.12
CA PRO A 161 7.77 21.05 -15.16
C PRO A 161 6.97 22.35 -15.16
#